data_AF-A0A6B3CDA6-F1
#
_entry.id   AF-A0A6B3CDA6-F1
#
_cell.length_a   1.000
_cell.length_b   1.000
_cell.length_c   1.000
_cell.angle_alpha   90.00
_cell.angle_beta   90.00
_cell.angle_gamma   90.00
#
_symmetry.space_group_name_H-M   'P 1'
#
loop_
_entity.id
_entity.type
_entity.pdbx_description
1 polymer ?
#
loop_
_entity_poly.entity_id
_entity_poly.type
_entity_poly.pdbx_seq_one_letter_code
_entity_poly.pdbx_strand_id
1 'polypeptide(L)' 'MQAWQVHENGEPDEVMRLADVAPPTPGEGQVLLKVRAANINFPDALLCRGQYQVRPPLPFTPGV' A
#
# COMPACT_ATOMS: atom_id res chain seq x y z
N MET A 1 5.35 -9.32 8.43
CA MET A 1 6.13 -8.64 7.37
C MET A 1 5.93 -7.15 7.52
N GLN A 2 6.90 -6.34 7.11
CA GLN A 2 6.73 -4.89 7.14
C GLN A 2 5.99 -4.43 5.88
N ALA A 3 5.07 -3.50 6.03
CA ALA A 3 4.35 -2.87 4.94
C ALA A 3 4.11 -1.39 5.24
N TRP A 4 4.25 -0.53 4.23
CA TRP A 4 3.76 0.84 4.32
C TRP A 4 2.24 0.83 4.18
N GLN A 5 1.54 1.48 5.11
CA GLN A 5 0.09 1.59 5.12
C GLN A 5 -0.36 3.05 5.21
N VAL A 6 -1.41 3.38 4.46
CA VAL A 6 -2.12 4.66 4.50
C VAL A 6 -3.36 4.47 5.37
N HIS A 7 -3.47 5.21 6.47
CA HIS A 7 -4.59 5.07 7.43
C HIS A 7 -5.64 6.18 7.31
N GLU A 8 -5.26 7.31 6.70
CA GLU A 8 -6.09 8.47 6.42
C GLU A 8 -5.60 9.12 5.12
N ASN A 9 -6.42 9.95 4.48
CA ASN A 9 -5.99 10.63 3.26
C ASN A 9 -5.21 11.91 3.57
N GLY A 10 -4.10 12.13 2.85
CA GLY A 10 -3.22 13.29 3.06
C GLY A 10 -1.92 13.19 2.28
N GLU A 11 -0.95 14.05 2.62
CA GLU A 11 0.37 14.02 1.98
C GLU A 11 1.14 12.75 2.39
N PRO A 12 1.87 12.10 1.47
CA PRO A 12 2.47 10.78 1.71
C PRO A 12 3.36 10.70 2.97
N ASP A 13 4.13 11.74 3.24
CA ASP A 13 5.03 11.82 4.40
C ASP A 13 4.30 11.94 5.74
N GLU A 14 3.04 12.41 5.72
CA GLU A 14 2.20 12.56 6.91
C GLU A 14 1.36 11.30 7.19
N VAL A 15 0.88 10.63 6.14
CA VAL A 15 -0.14 9.57 6.27
C VAL A 15 0.38 8.15 6.10
N MET A 16 1.58 7.98 5.53
CA MET A 16 2.18 6.65 5.40
C MET A 16 2.89 6.25 6.69
N ARG A 17 2.55 5.08 7.22
CA ARG A 17 3.18 4.49 8.40
C ARG A 17 3.73 3.11 8.05
N LEU A 18 4.97 2.84 8.44
CA LEU A 18 5.53 1.49 8.35
C LEU A 18 4.95 0.64 9.48
N ALA A 19 4.22 -0.41 9.14
CA ALA A 19 3.56 -1.30 10.09
C ALA A 19 4.04 -2.74 9.94
N ASP A 20 4.09 -3.47 11.05
CA ASP A 20 4.22 -4.92 11.06
C ASP A 20 2.84 -5.56 10.85
N VAL A 21 2.67 -6.27 9.75
CA VAL A 21 1.43 -6.96 9.38
C VAL A 21 1.66 -8.46 9.24
N ALA A 22 0.60 -9.26 9.42
CA ALA A 22 0.68 -10.69 9.15
C ALA A 22 1.00 -10.94 7.66
N PRO A 23 1.94 -11.84 7.33
CA PRO A 23 2.14 -12.25 5.94
C PRO A 23 0.84 -12.84 5.38
N PRO A 24 0.43 -12.49 4.15
CA PRO A 24 -0.76 -13.07 3.56
C PRO A 24 -0.53 -14.55 3.23
N THR A 25 -1.58 -15.36 3.39
CA THR A 25 -1.60 -16.76 2.95
C THR A 25 -2.23 -16.82 1.55
N PRO A 26 -1.52 -17.30 0.51
CA PRO A 26 -2.10 -17.41 -0.83
C PRO A 26 -3.21 -18.48 -0.85
N GLY A 27 -4.30 -18.19 -1.55
CA GLY A 27 -5.35 -19.17 -1.86
C GLY A 27 -4.97 -20.08 -3.04
N GLU A 28 -5.91 -20.92 -3.46
CA GLU A 28 -5.73 -21.78 -4.65
C GLU A 28 -5.44 -20.94 -5.90
N GLY A 29 -4.39 -21.32 -6.64
CA GLY A 29 -3.95 -20.60 -7.84
C GLY A 29 -3.20 -19.28 -7.60
N GLN A 30 -2.99 -18.86 -6.35
CA GLN A 30 -2.24 -17.65 -6.02
C GLN A 30 -0.78 -17.97 -5.63
N VAL A 31 0.10 -16.99 -5.76
CA VAL A 31 1.50 -17.08 -5.32
C VAL A 31 1.82 -15.99 -4.30
N LEU A 32 2.69 -16.33 -3.34
CA LEU A 32 3.24 -15.36 -2.39
C LEU A 32 4.62 -14.90 -2.86
N LEU A 33 4.76 -13.60 -3.15
CA LEU A 33 6.01 -13.01 -3.60
C LEU A 33 6.76 -12.37 -2.42
N LYS A 34 8.07 -12.65 -2.32
CA LYS A 34 8.97 -11.89 -1.46
C LYS A 34 9.47 -10.66 -2.21
N VAL A 35 8.80 -9.52 -2.02
CA VAL A 35 9.18 -8.24 -2.62
C VAL A 35 10.58 -7.84 -2.13
N ARG A 36 11.53 -7.68 -3.06
CA ARG A 36 12.90 -7.22 -2.78
C ARG A 36 13.06 -5.71 -2.94
N ALA A 37 12.33 -5.14 -3.87
CA ALA A 37 12.26 -3.72 -4.16
C ALA A 37 10.90 -3.41 -4.80
N ALA A 38 10.43 -2.17 -4.65
CA ALA A 38 9.27 -1.61 -5.33
C ALA A 38 9.65 -0.20 -5.83
N ASN A 39 9.06 0.21 -6.94
CA ASN A 39 9.15 1.58 -7.43
C ASN A 39 8.22 2.52 -6.65
N ILE A 40 8.42 3.83 -6.84
CA ILE A 40 7.53 4.88 -6.36
C ILE A 40 7.06 5.65 -7.59
N ASN A 41 5.76 5.77 -7.78
CA ASN A 41 5.17 6.48 -8.90
C ASN A 41 4.29 7.65 -8.43
N PHE A 42 3.99 8.56 -9.34
CA PHE A 42 3.08 9.68 -9.07
C PHE A 42 1.67 9.24 -8.61
N PRO A 43 1.05 8.17 -9.16
CA PRO A 43 -0.20 7.63 -8.66
C PRO A 43 -0.20 7.23 -7.19
N ASP A 44 0.93 6.82 -6.62
CA ASP A 44 0.99 6.45 -5.19
C ASP A 44 0.71 7.68 -4.30
N ALA A 45 1.22 8.85 -4.69
CA ALA A 45 0.92 10.10 -4.01
C ALA A 45 -0.56 10.50 -4.18
N LEU A 46 -1.16 10.26 -5.36
CA LEU A 46 -2.59 10.51 -5.57
C LEU A 46 -3.48 9.56 -4.77
N LEU A 47 -3.07 8.29 -4.58
CA LEU A 47 -3.76 7.34 -3.72
C LEU A 47 -3.73 7.80 -2.26
N CYS A 48 -2.57 8.24 -1.75
CA CYS A 48 -2.44 8.80 -0.40
C CYS A 48 -3.41 9.99 -0.21
N ARG A 49 -3.45 10.92 -1.17
CA ARG A 49 -4.33 12.09 -1.14
C ARG A 49 -5.82 11.77 -1.37
N GLY A 50 -6.16 10.55 -1.77
CA GLY A 50 -7.53 10.18 -2.15
C GLY A 50 -8.00 10.79 -3.47
N GLN A 51 -7.06 11.24 -4.31
CA GLN A 51 -7.30 11.96 -5.56
C GLN A 51 -7.15 11.08 -6.81
N TYR A 52 -6.83 9.79 -6.64
CA TYR A 52 -6.75 8.84 -7.75
C TYR A 52 -8.14 8.31 -8.15
N GLN A 53 -8.28 7.76 -9.37
CA GLN A 53 -9.57 7.23 -9.84
C GLN A 53 -10.03 6.04 -9.00
N VAL A 54 -9.08 5.18 -8.59
CA VAL A 54 -9.32 4.08 -7.67
C VAL A 54 -9.12 4.56 -6.25
N ARG A 55 -10.07 4.25 -5.37
CA ARG A 55 -10.04 4.63 -3.94
C ARG A 55 -10.15 3.37 -3.08
N PRO A 56 -9.01 2.75 -2.70
CA PRO A 56 -9.02 1.61 -1.82
C PRO A 56 -9.61 1.96 -0.44
N PRO A 57 -10.27 1.01 0.24
CA PRO A 57 -10.65 1.21 1.64
C PRO A 57 -9.40 1.37 2.52
N LEU A 58 -9.46 2.26 3.50
CA LEU A 58 -8.41 2.42 4.49
C LEU A 58 -8.49 1.29 5.55
N PRO A 59 -7.35 0.81 6.09
CA PRO A 59 -6.00 1.10 5.63
C PRO A 59 -5.63 0.29 4.37
N PHE A 60 -4.81 0.87 3.50
CA PHE A 60 -4.28 0.16 2.31
C PHE A 60 -2.77 0.32 2.16
N THR A 61 -2.14 -0.60 1.43
CA THR A 61 -0.73 -0.50 1.01
C THR A 61 -0.67 -0.01 -0.44
N PRO A 62 -0.07 1.16 -0.72
CA PRO A 62 0.08 1.67 -2.08
C PRO A 62 1.08 0.84 -2.90
N GLY A 63 0.97 0.93 -4.23
CA GLY A 63 1.74 0.18 -5.20
C GLY A 63 0.96 0.05 -6.51
N VAL A 64 1.33 0.86 -7.49
CA VAL A 64 0.76 0.88 -8.85
C VAL A 64 1.74 0.30 -9.87
#